data_AF-A0A933PQ93-F1
#
_entry.id   AF-A0A933PQ93-F1
#
_cell.length_a   1.000
_cell.length_b   1.000
_cell.length_c   1.000
_cell.angle_alpha   90.00
_cell.angle_beta   90.00
_cell.angle_gamma   90.00
#
_symmetry.space_group_name_H-M   'P 1'
#
loop_
_entity.id
_entity.type
_entity.pdbx_description
1 polymer ?
#
loop_
_entity_poly.entity_id
_entity_poly.type
_entity_poly.pdbx_seq_one_letter_code
_entity_poly.pdbx_strand_id
1 'polypeptide(L)' 'MEVAAAKLIGAGLAVIGLGGVGAGIGQIFATLVSSVARNPAAKSQVQGLAFIGFALVEAVALYALVIAFLILFG' A
#
# COMPACT_ATOMS: atom_id res chain seq x y z
N MET A 1 -23.41 -16.97 16.23
CA MET A 1 -22.60 -15.77 15.99
C MET A 1 -23.41 -14.87 15.08
N GLU A 2 -23.74 -13.66 15.52
CA GLU A 2 -24.53 -12.70 14.74
C GLU A 2 -23.80 -12.34 13.43
N VAL A 3 -24.49 -12.39 12.29
CA VAL A 3 -23.93 -12.06 10.96
C VAL A 3 -23.29 -10.66 10.94
N ALA A 4 -23.86 -9.73 11.71
CA ALA A 4 -23.32 -8.38 11.89
C ALA A 4 -21.93 -8.39 12.53
N ALA A 5 -21.70 -9.22 13.55
CA ALA A 5 -20.39 -9.33 14.19
C ALA A 5 -19.34 -9.92 13.22
N ALA A 6 -19.75 -10.91 12.41
CA ALA A 6 -18.88 -11.49 11.39
C ALA A 6 -18.49 -10.48 10.30
N LYS A 7 -19.41 -9.59 9.87
CA LYS A 7 -19.09 -8.49 8.94
C LYS A 7 -18.03 -7.54 9.49
N LEU A 8 -18.16 -7.11 10.75
CA LEU A 8 -17.19 -6.20 11.38
C LEU A 8 -15.79 -6.83 11.47
N ILE A 9 -15.71 -8.11 11.87
CA ILE A 9 -14.44 -8.83 11.95
C ILE A 9 -13.83 -9.03 10.54
N GLY A 10 -14.64 -9.45 9.57
CA GLY A 10 -14.20 -9.66 8.19
C GLY A 10 -13.66 -8.38 7.54
N ALA A 11 -14.29 -7.24 7.78
CA ALA A 11 -13.82 -5.94 7.29
C ALA A 11 -12.45 -5.55 7.89
N GLY A 12 -12.26 -5.81 9.19
CA GLY A 12 -10.97 -5.59 9.85
C GLY A 12 -9.87 -6.51 9.31
N LEU A 13 -10.19 -7.77 9.03
CA LEU A 13 -9.25 -8.72 8.43
C LEU A 13 -8.89 -8.35 6.99
N ALA A 14 -9.82 -7.79 6.21
CA ALA A 14 -9.56 -7.37 4.83
C ALA A 14 -8.46 -6.31 4.73
N VAL A 15 -8.27 -5.47 5.75
CA VAL A 15 -7.26 -4.40 5.78
C VAL A 15 -5.98 -4.76 6.52
N ILE A 16 -5.83 -5.99 7.06
CA ILE A 16 -4.64 -6.37 7.83
C ILE A 16 -3.34 -6.28 6.99
N GLY A 17 -3.46 -6.52 5.68
CA GLY A 17 -2.35 -6.43 4.73
C GLY A 17 -1.79 -5.02 4.54
N LEU A 18 -2.48 -3.98 5.00
CA LEU A 18 -2.00 -2.59 4.91
C LEU A 18 -0.70 -2.37 5.70
N GLY A 19 -0.39 -3.20 6.69
CA GLY A 19 0.93 -3.18 7.34
C GLY A 19 2.07 -3.46 6.35
N GLY A 20 1.87 -4.38 5.41
CA GLY A 20 2.83 -4.69 4.34
C GLY A 20 2.93 -3.57 3.31
N VAL A 21 1.83 -2.89 2.99
CA VAL A 21 1.80 -1.69 2.15
C VAL A 21 2.65 -0.59 2.77
N GLY A 22 2.46 -0.30 4.06
CA GLY A 22 3.24 0.72 4.77
C GLY A 22 4.75 0.43 4.75
N ALA A 23 5.13 -0.84 4.98
CA ALA A 23 6.52 -1.27 4.87
C ALA A 23 7.07 -1.12 3.43
N GLY A 24 6.27 -1.49 2.42
CA GLY A 24 6.62 -1.35 1.01
C GLY A 24 6.87 0.10 0.59
N ILE A 25 5.98 1.02 0.99
CA ILE A 25 6.15 2.46 0.73
C ILE A 25 7.45 2.97 1.38
N GLY A 26 7.67 2.63 2.65
CA GLY A 26 8.90 3.00 3.37
C GLY A 26 10.15 2.54 2.62
N GLN A 27 10.15 1.28 2.15
CA GLN A 27 11.28 0.72 1.40
C GLN A 27 11.52 1.41 0.05
N ILE A 28 10.46 1.73 -0.69
CA ILE A 28 10.55 2.42 -1.98
C ILE A 28 11.22 3.78 -1.81
N PHE A 29 10.76 4.58 -0.85
CA PHE A 29 11.31 5.91 -0.64
C PHE A 29 12.70 5.88 0.00
N ALA A 30 13.00 4.93 0.90
CA ALA A 30 14.36 4.74 1.42
C ALA A 30 15.35 4.37 0.30
N THR A 31 14.94 3.51 -0.63
CA THR A 31 15.74 3.14 -1.80
C THR A 31 15.92 4.31 -2.76
N LEU A 32 14.88 5.12 -2.98
CA LEU A 32 14.96 6.33 -3.78
C LEU A 32 15.99 7.31 -3.22
N VAL A 33 15.89 7.65 -1.92
CA VAL A 33 16.80 8.59 -1.27
C VAL A 33 18.24 8.10 -1.33
N SER A 34 18.50 6.84 -1.00
CA SER A 34 19.85 6.27 -1.04
C SER A 34 20.42 6.19 -2.46
N SER A 35 19.58 5.92 -3.46
CA SER A 35 20.00 5.89 -4.88
C SER A 35 20.39 7.30 -5.38
N VAL A 36 19.55 8.31 -5.07
CA VAL A 36 19.83 9.70 -5.44
C VAL A 36 21.05 10.24 -4.70
N ALA A 37 21.26 9.86 -3.44
CA ALA A 37 22.45 10.26 -2.68
C ALA A 37 23.75 9.71 -3.29
N ARG A 38 23.71 8.49 -3.86
CA ARG A 38 24.86 7.87 -4.53
C ARG A 38 25.11 8.41 -5.94
N ASN A 39 24.06 8.74 -6.68
CA ASN A 39 24.15 9.31 -8.02
C ASN A 39 23.06 10.36 -8.26
N PRO A 40 23.32 11.64 -7.96
CA PRO A 40 22.34 12.71 -8.15
C PRO A 40 21.89 12.91 -9.59
N ALA A 41 22.72 12.58 -10.58
CA ALA A 41 22.39 12.72 -12.01
C ALA A 41 21.29 11.75 -12.47
N ALA A 42 21.14 10.60 -11.79
CA ALA A 42 20.11 9.62 -12.11
C ALA A 42 18.72 9.97 -11.53
N LYS A 43 18.58 11.06 -10.78
CA LYS A 43 17.36 11.42 -10.02
C LYS A 43 16.08 11.33 -10.84
N SER A 44 16.05 11.93 -12.02
CA SER A 44 14.83 11.98 -12.85
C SER A 44 14.34 10.59 -13.24
N GLN A 45 15.27 9.68 -13.58
CA GLN A 45 14.94 8.31 -13.97
C GLN A 45 14.47 7.47 -12.78
N VAL A 46 15.20 7.52 -11.65
CA VAL A 46 14.87 6.71 -10.47
C VAL A 46 13.62 7.20 -9.74
N GLN A 47 13.35 8.52 -9.76
CA GLN A 47 12.16 9.09 -9.16
C GLN A 47 10.89 8.66 -9.92
N GLY A 48 10.93 8.58 -11.25
CA GLY A 48 9.83 8.03 -12.05
C GLY A 48 9.53 6.57 -11.70
N LEU A 49 10.56 5.73 -11.60
CA LEU A 49 10.42 4.33 -11.19
C LEU A 49 9.87 4.18 -9.77
N ALA A 50 10.32 5.02 -8.83
CA ALA A 50 9.83 5.02 -7.46
C ALA A 50 8.32 5.33 -7.39
N PHE A 51 7.83 6.31 -8.18
CA PHE A 51 6.40 6.61 -8.22
C PHE A 51 5.56 5.52 -8.88
N ILE A 52 6.08 4.83 -9.90
CA ILE A 52 5.42 3.65 -10.47
C ILE A 52 5.32 2.55 -9.41
N GLY A 53 6.41 2.27 -8.68
CA GLY A 53 6.40 1.31 -7.57
C GLY A 53 5.41 1.69 -6.46
N PHE A 54 5.38 2.97 -6.08
CA PHE A 54 4.45 3.50 -5.09
C PHE A 54 2.99 3.32 -5.55
N ALA A 55 2.67 3.65 -6.80
CA ALA A 55 1.33 3.50 -7.34
C ALA A 55 0.85 2.04 -7.34
N LEU A 56 1.75 1.09 -7.63
CA LEU A 56 1.42 -0.34 -7.58
C LEU A 56 1.14 -0.82 -6.14
N VAL A 57 1.93 -0.35 -5.17
CA VAL A 57 1.70 -0.66 -3.76
C VAL A 57 0.38 -0.06 -3.26
N GLU A 58 0.08 1.17 -3.65
CA GLU A 58 -1.20 1.81 -3.30
C GLU A 58 -2.41 1.15 -3.98
N ALA A 59 -2.27 0.63 -5.20
CA ALA A 59 -3.35 -0.10 -5.84
C ALA A 59 -3.79 -1.30 -4.99
N VAL A 60 -2.84 -2.02 -4.38
CA VAL A 60 -3.14 -3.13 -3.45
C VAL A 60 -3.84 -2.63 -2.19
N ALA A 61 -3.40 -1.51 -1.65
CA ALA A 61 -4.02 -0.89 -0.48
C ALA A 61 -5.47 -0.49 -0.73
N LEU A 62 -5.72 0.14 -1.88
CA LEU A 62 -7.07 0.54 -2.30
C LEU A 62 -7.96 -0.68 -2.53
N TYR A 63 -7.46 -1.78 -3.11
CA TYR A 63 -8.24 -3.01 -3.23
C TYR A 63 -8.64 -3.59 -1.86
N ALA A 64 -7.73 -3.62 -0.90
CA ALA A 64 -8.03 -4.05 0.47
C ALA A 64 -9.14 -3.18 1.11
N LEU A 65 -9.07 -1.86 0.91
CA LEU A 65 -10.08 -0.92 1.40
C LEU A 65 -11.44 -1.12 0.71
N VAL A 66 -11.45 -1.31 -0.61
CA VAL A 66 -12.68 -1.59 -1.38
C VAL A 66 -13.35 -2.86 -0.87
N ILE A 67 -12.58 -3.94 -0.65
CA ILE A 67 -13.12 -5.20 -0.11
C ILE A 67 -13.71 -4.97 1.30
N ALA A 68 -13.02 -4.21 2.16
CA ALA A 68 -13.54 -3.90 3.48
C ALA A 68 -14.87 -3.13 3.42
N PHE A 69 -15.00 -2.15 2.52
CA PHE A 69 -16.26 -1.43 2.32
C PHE A 69 -17.37 -2.31 1.75
N LEU A 70 -17.05 -3.22 0.83
CA LEU A 70 -18.02 -4.20 0.32
C LEU A 70 -18.52 -5.13 1.44
N ILE A 71 -17.67 -5.53 2.39
CA ILE A 71 -18.10 -6.35 3.53
C ILE A 71 -19.01 -5.57 4.48
N LEU A 72 -18.71 -4.28 4.74
CA LEU A 72 -19.48 -3.45 5.67
C LEU A 72 -20.82 -3.00 5.10
N PHE A 73 -20.85 -2.59 3.83
CA PHE A 73 -21.99 -1.87 3.24
C PHE A 73 -22.63 -2.58 2.05
N GLY A 74 -22.01 -3.65 1.56
CA GLY A 74 -22.59 -4.53 0.53
C GLY A 74 -23.49 -5.63 1.09
#